data_AF-H2YR52-F1
#
_entry.id   AF-H2YR52-F1
#
_cell.length_a   1.000
_cell.length_b   1.000
_cell.length_c   1.000
_cell.angle_alpha   90.00
_cell.angle_beta   90.00
_cell.angle_gamma   90.00
#
_symmetry.space_group_name_H-M   'P 1'
#
loop_
_entity.id
_entity.type
_entity.pdbx_description
1 polymer ?
#
loop_
_entity_poly.entity_id
_entity_poly.type
_entity_poly.pdbx_seq_one_letter_code
_entity_poly.pdbx_strand_id
1 'polypeptide(L)'
;LLYNIGWPGINETSLGHGDIVACSWSSSNFFAFTTEKELNGCVLQYLHITNPNQPWDVWSTRYNGGAITSLQWDHTGTRLVSGDNHGLCCLWTMTSSLSNVWVRQDKHKIDLDGEEILSVGWLHNGARMIFLFDKMESMNISDKFDRSKFRPSVMQHGGKPMGGIYCCHRDRARGRSSSAGGW
;
A
#
# COMPACT_ATOMS: atom_id res chain seq x y z
N LEU A 1 10.57 19.90 -15.13
CA LEU A 1 9.66 19.27 -16.11
C LEU A 1 8.35 18.97 -15.39
N LEU A 2 7.21 19.48 -15.86
CA LEU A 2 5.90 19.18 -15.28
C LEU A 2 5.19 18.19 -16.21
N TYR A 3 4.93 16.97 -15.76
CA TYR A 3 4.14 16.01 -16.51
C TYR A 3 2.66 16.21 -16.18
N ASN A 4 1.88 16.68 -17.15
CA ASN A 4 0.42 16.66 -17.06
C ASN A 4 -0.06 15.38 -17.73
N ILE A 5 -0.60 14.46 -16.94
CA ILE A 5 -1.20 13.22 -17.45
C ILE A 5 -2.71 13.43 -17.49
N GLY A 6 -3.23 13.67 -18.69
CA GLY A 6 -4.67 13.75 -18.94
C GLY A 6 -5.28 12.36 -18.97
N TRP A 7 -6.21 12.09 -18.07
CA TRP A 7 -6.90 10.81 -17.98
C TRP A 7 -8.24 10.84 -18.74
N PRO A 8 -8.47 9.99 -19.75
CA PRO A 8 -9.75 9.95 -20.44
C PRO A 8 -10.84 9.35 -19.51
N GLY A 9 -11.93 10.10 -19.29
CA GLY A 9 -13.11 9.63 -18.53
C GLY A 9 -13.25 10.13 -17.08
N ILE A 10 -12.41 11.08 -16.64
CA ILE A 10 -12.33 11.60 -15.25
C ILE A 10 -13.28 12.80 -14.97
N ASN A 11 -14.17 13.15 -15.90
CA ASN A 11 -15.00 14.37 -15.77
C ASN A 11 -15.92 14.40 -14.53
N GLU A 12 -16.12 13.28 -13.84
CA GLU A 12 -16.99 13.14 -12.65
C GLU A 12 -16.25 12.54 -11.44
N THR A 13 -14.92 12.48 -11.46
CA THR A 13 -14.13 11.92 -10.35
C THR A 13 -13.37 13.00 -9.62
N SER A 14 -13.57 13.10 -8.31
CA SER A 14 -12.76 13.93 -7.42
C SER A 14 -11.55 13.15 -6.89
N LEU A 15 -10.52 13.90 -6.53
CA LEU A 15 -9.32 13.35 -5.92
C LEU A 15 -9.59 13.04 -4.44
N GLY A 16 -9.47 11.76 -4.08
CA GLY A 16 -9.54 11.33 -2.69
C GLY A 16 -10.95 11.39 -2.09
N HIS A 17 -11.05 11.29 -0.76
CA HIS A 17 -12.30 11.41 -0.01
C HIS A 17 -12.29 12.73 0.77
N GLY A 18 -13.21 13.65 0.47
CA GLY A 18 -13.27 14.96 1.12
C GLY A 18 -11.95 15.73 0.99
N ASP A 19 -11.39 15.76 -0.23
CA ASP A 19 -10.08 16.33 -0.60
C ASP A 19 -8.84 15.62 -0.02
N ILE A 20 -9.00 14.47 0.64
CA ILE A 20 -7.88 13.68 1.17
C ILE A 20 -7.57 12.52 0.22
N VAL A 21 -6.43 12.62 -0.45
CA VAL A 21 -5.89 11.57 -1.35
C VAL A 21 -4.87 10.74 -0.60
N ALA A 22 -5.08 9.41 -0.54
CA ALA A 22 -3.99 8.50 -0.23
C ALA A 22 -3.20 8.22 -1.50
N CYS A 23 -1.88 8.44 -1.47
CA CYS A 23 -0.99 8.09 -2.57
C CYS A 23 0.34 7.54 -2.05
N SER A 24 1.02 6.75 -2.88
CA SER A 24 2.29 6.14 -2.51
C SER A 24 3.10 5.77 -3.75
N TRP A 25 4.42 5.98 -3.70
CA TRP A 25 5.35 5.66 -4.77
C TRP A 25 6.21 4.45 -4.39
N SER A 26 6.37 3.51 -5.32
CA SER A 26 7.10 2.26 -5.12
C SER A 26 8.56 2.34 -5.56
N SER A 27 9.41 1.48 -5.00
CA SER A 27 10.82 1.36 -5.44
C SER A 27 10.98 0.84 -6.88
N SER A 28 9.91 0.31 -7.47
CA SER A 28 9.86 -0.20 -8.84
C SER A 28 9.09 0.73 -9.79
N ASN A 29 9.02 2.02 -9.43
CA ASN A 29 8.39 3.08 -10.22
C ASN A 29 6.89 2.90 -10.48
N PHE A 30 6.17 2.25 -9.57
CA PHE A 30 4.72 2.26 -9.57
C PHE A 30 4.20 3.37 -8.66
N PHE A 31 3.17 4.06 -9.12
CA PHE A 31 2.47 5.06 -8.35
C PHE A 31 1.05 4.57 -8.09
N ALA A 32 0.68 4.51 -6.81
CA ALA A 32 -0.67 4.19 -6.37
C ALA A 32 -1.35 5.44 -5.84
N PHE A 33 -2.62 5.62 -6.17
CA PHE A 33 -3.42 6.75 -5.69
C PHE A 33 -4.92 6.40 -5.67
N THR A 34 -5.67 7.22 -4.94
CA THR A 34 -7.12 7.03 -4.75
C THR A 34 -7.93 8.12 -5.41
N THR A 35 -9.08 7.75 -5.96
CA THR A 35 -10.11 8.70 -6.39
C THR A 35 -11.46 8.29 -5.85
N GLU A 36 -12.39 9.23 -5.85
CA GLU A 36 -13.79 8.94 -5.62
C GLU A 36 -14.64 9.30 -6.84
N LYS A 37 -15.75 8.59 -7.00
CA LYS A 37 -16.75 8.87 -8.02
C LYS A 37 -18.13 8.90 -7.37
N GLU A 38 -18.85 9.99 -7.54
CA GLU A 38 -20.26 10.03 -7.16
C GLU A 38 -21.11 9.34 -8.23
N LEU A 39 -21.93 8.37 -7.82
CA LEU A 39 -22.87 7.68 -8.70
C LEU A 39 -24.20 7.52 -7.98
N ASN A 40 -25.25 8.17 -8.48
CA ASN A 40 -26.61 8.11 -7.93
C ASN A 40 -26.69 8.45 -6.43
N GLY A 41 -25.93 9.47 -5.98
CA GLY A 41 -25.87 9.89 -4.58
C GLY A 41 -25.05 8.98 -3.67
N CYS A 42 -24.35 7.99 -4.23
CA CYS A 42 -23.41 7.13 -3.51
C CYS A 42 -21.98 7.47 -3.94
N VAL A 43 -21.09 7.67 -2.97
CA VAL A 43 -19.67 7.88 -3.22
C VAL A 43 -18.97 6.53 -3.34
N LEU A 44 -18.37 6.29 -4.51
CA LEU A 44 -17.61 5.08 -4.82
C LEU A 44 -16.12 5.37 -4.74
N GLN A 45 -15.37 4.54 -4.01
CA GLN A 45 -13.93 4.66 -3.87
C GLN A 45 -13.20 3.80 -4.90
N TYR A 46 -12.10 4.32 -5.45
CA TYR A 46 -11.28 3.63 -6.44
C TYR A 46 -9.80 3.67 -6.04
N LEU A 47 -9.12 2.56 -6.32
CA LEU A 47 -7.67 2.44 -6.24
C LEU A 47 -7.09 2.35 -7.65
N HIS A 48 -6.11 3.19 -7.92
CA HIS A 48 -5.38 3.23 -9.18
C HIS A 48 -3.93 2.87 -8.94
N ILE A 49 -3.34 2.12 -9.88
CA ILE A 49 -1.92 1.83 -9.93
C ILE A 49 -1.44 2.06 -11.36
N THR A 50 -0.40 2.87 -11.51
CA THR A 50 0.19 3.18 -12.82
C THR A 50 1.70 3.15 -12.74
N ASN A 51 2.36 2.81 -13.85
CA ASN A 51 3.76 3.11 -14.05
C ASN A 51 3.85 4.44 -14.82
N PRO A 52 4.44 5.51 -14.26
CA PRO A 52 4.56 6.79 -14.96
C PRO A 52 5.30 6.73 -16.29
N ASN A 53 6.08 5.67 -16.55
CA ASN A 53 6.71 5.43 -17.86
C ASN A 53 5.72 4.92 -18.92
N GLN A 54 4.58 4.39 -18.49
CA GLN A 54 3.49 3.87 -19.32
C GLN A 54 2.16 4.45 -18.82
N PRO A 55 1.98 5.77 -18.89
CA PRO A 55 0.84 6.43 -18.27
C PRO A 55 -0.50 5.97 -18.88
N TRP A 56 -0.53 5.46 -20.10
CA TRP A 56 -1.76 4.91 -20.71
C TRP A 56 -2.21 3.57 -20.12
N ASP A 57 -1.40 2.89 -19.31
CA ASP A 57 -1.64 1.54 -18.81
C ASP A 57 -1.94 1.55 -17.30
N VAL A 58 -3.03 2.23 -16.92
CA VAL A 58 -3.48 2.31 -15.53
C VAL A 58 -4.36 1.13 -15.19
N TRP A 59 -3.98 0.44 -14.13
CA TRP A 59 -4.89 -0.48 -13.47
C TRP A 59 -5.78 0.29 -12.51
N SER A 60 -7.10 0.10 -12.62
CA SER A 60 -8.10 0.74 -11.76
C SER A 60 -9.09 -0.30 -11.27
N THR A 61 -9.42 -0.28 -9.98
CA THR A 61 -10.46 -1.14 -9.43
C THR A 61 -11.34 -0.38 -8.45
N ARG A 62 -12.61 -0.81 -8.35
CA ARG A 62 -13.50 -0.34 -7.30
C ARG A 62 -13.02 -0.91 -5.97
N TYR A 63 -12.84 -0.03 -5.00
CA TYR A 63 -12.52 -0.41 -3.64
C TYR A 63 -13.82 -0.68 -2.87
N ASN A 64 -14.11 -1.95 -2.61
CA ASN A 64 -15.33 -2.38 -1.92
C ASN A 64 -15.16 -2.28 -0.40
N GLY A 65 -14.87 -1.06 0.08
CA GLY A 65 -14.66 -0.71 1.49
C GLY A 65 -15.04 0.76 1.74
N GLY A 66 -14.50 1.33 2.80
CA GLY A 66 -14.53 2.76 3.09
C GLY A 66 -13.51 3.56 2.27
N ALA A 67 -13.30 4.81 2.68
CA ALA A 67 -12.26 5.66 2.09
C ALA A 67 -10.88 5.14 2.48
N ILE A 68 -10.01 4.89 1.49
CA ILE A 68 -8.64 4.43 1.73
C ILE A 68 -7.86 5.57 2.38
N THR A 69 -7.35 5.32 3.58
CA THR A 69 -6.59 6.29 4.39
C THR A 69 -5.09 6.04 4.34
N SER A 70 -4.66 4.82 3.99
CA SER A 70 -3.25 4.43 4.02
C SER A 70 -2.89 3.51 2.85
N LEU A 71 -1.75 3.81 2.20
CA LEU A 71 -1.18 3.01 1.12
C LEU A 71 0.32 2.81 1.36
N GLN A 72 0.78 1.56 1.35
CA GLN A 72 2.21 1.28 1.48
C GLN A 72 2.69 0.14 0.58
N TRP A 73 3.66 0.47 -0.26
CA TRP A 73 4.43 -0.47 -1.06
C TRP A 73 5.38 -1.29 -0.22
N ASP A 74 5.59 -2.55 -0.60
CA ASP A 74 6.71 -3.31 -0.06
C ASP A 74 8.05 -2.82 -0.62
N HIS A 75 9.13 -3.30 -0.02
CA HIS A 75 10.49 -2.87 -0.39
C HIS A 75 10.91 -3.30 -1.81
N THR A 76 10.16 -4.20 -2.47
CA THR A 76 10.37 -4.57 -3.88
C THR A 76 9.48 -3.78 -4.82
N GLY A 77 8.46 -3.09 -4.34
CA GLY A 77 7.47 -2.38 -5.15
C GLY A 77 6.58 -3.31 -5.99
N THR A 78 6.46 -4.58 -5.61
CA THR A 78 5.65 -5.59 -6.32
C THR A 78 4.37 -5.92 -5.58
N ARG A 79 4.24 -5.46 -4.33
CA ARG A 79 3.05 -5.63 -3.51
C ARG A 79 2.69 -4.31 -2.84
N LEU A 80 1.39 -4.07 -2.70
CA LEU A 80 0.82 -2.88 -2.10
C LEU A 80 -0.14 -3.28 -1.00
N VAL A 81 -0.10 -2.62 0.15
CA VAL A 81 -1.12 -2.74 1.19
C VAL A 81 -1.94 -1.48 1.23
N SER A 82 -3.25 -1.63 1.34
CA SER A 82 -4.20 -0.54 1.57
C SER A 82 -4.93 -0.73 2.90
N GLY A 83 -5.16 0.34 3.63
CA GLY A 83 -6.08 0.38 4.77
C GLY A 83 -7.11 1.49 4.61
N ASP A 84 -8.34 1.26 5.08
CA ASP A 84 -9.43 2.22 4.99
C ASP A 84 -10.00 2.64 6.36
N ASN A 85 -10.91 3.63 6.32
CA ASN A 85 -11.58 4.15 7.50
C ASN A 85 -12.71 3.25 8.06
N HIS A 86 -13.02 2.13 7.41
CA HIS A 86 -13.99 1.14 7.86
C HIS A 86 -13.29 -0.11 8.45
N GLY A 87 -11.97 -0.14 8.53
CA GLY A 87 -11.22 -1.25 9.11
C GLY A 87 -10.80 -2.34 8.13
N LEU A 88 -10.97 -2.13 6.83
CA LEU A 88 -10.55 -3.06 5.80
C LEU A 88 -9.08 -2.86 5.44
N CYS A 89 -8.25 -3.86 5.72
CA CYS A 89 -6.88 -3.95 5.24
C CYS A 89 -6.80 -4.99 4.11
N CYS A 90 -6.23 -4.61 2.98
CA CYS A 90 -6.11 -5.46 1.79
C CYS A 90 -4.68 -5.48 1.25
N LEU A 91 -4.23 -6.67 0.84
CA LEU A 91 -2.99 -6.88 0.11
C LEU A 91 -3.29 -6.98 -1.39
N TRP A 92 -2.52 -6.24 -2.19
CA TRP A 92 -2.57 -6.22 -3.65
C TRP A 92 -1.26 -6.70 -4.23
N THR A 93 -1.32 -7.54 -5.26
CA THR A 93 -0.13 -8.06 -5.94
C THR A 93 -0.32 -8.07 -7.45
N MET A 94 0.76 -7.93 -8.20
CA MET A 94 0.73 -8.18 -9.65
C MET A 94 0.36 -9.64 -9.95
N THR A 95 -0.41 -9.83 -11.01
CA THR A 95 -0.78 -11.15 -11.53
C THR A 95 0.25 -11.60 -12.54
N SER A 96 0.90 -12.74 -12.33
CA SER A 96 1.85 -13.32 -13.30
C SER A 96 2.93 -12.34 -13.79
N SER A 97 3.35 -11.40 -12.93
CA SER A 97 4.29 -10.32 -13.26
C SER A 97 3.83 -9.33 -14.34
N LEU A 98 2.53 -9.29 -14.67
CA LEU A 98 1.94 -8.28 -15.53
C LEU A 98 1.75 -6.99 -14.72
N SER A 99 2.49 -5.94 -15.10
CA SER A 99 2.55 -4.67 -14.38
C SER A 99 1.23 -3.93 -14.29
N ASN A 100 0.29 -4.24 -15.18
CA ASN A 100 -1.01 -3.60 -15.33
C ASN A 100 -2.19 -4.46 -14.86
N VAL A 101 -1.94 -5.63 -14.26
CA VAL A 101 -3.01 -6.47 -13.72
C VAL A 101 -2.71 -6.77 -12.26
N TRP A 102 -3.46 -6.11 -11.38
CA TRP A 102 -3.35 -6.31 -9.94
C TRP A 102 -4.56 -7.07 -9.42
N VAL A 103 -4.29 -7.93 -8.43
CA VAL A 103 -5.32 -8.73 -7.76
C VAL A 103 -5.24 -8.54 -6.26
N ARG A 104 -6.41 -8.51 -5.63
CA ARG A 104 -6.54 -8.54 -4.18
C ARG A 104 -6.30 -9.96 -3.68
N GLN A 105 -5.50 -10.09 -2.63
CA GLN A 105 -5.23 -11.36 -1.97
C GLN A 105 -6.21 -11.58 -0.81
N ASP A 106 -7.35 -12.21 -1.08
CA ASP A 106 -8.42 -12.37 -0.08
C ASP A 106 -7.98 -13.16 1.17
N LYS A 107 -7.00 -14.06 1.05
CA LYS A 107 -6.41 -14.78 2.21
C LYS A 107 -5.68 -13.87 3.19
N HIS A 108 -5.31 -12.66 2.76
CA HIS A 108 -4.59 -11.67 3.55
C HIS A 108 -5.45 -10.42 3.81
N LYS A 109 -6.78 -10.54 3.66
CA LYS A 109 -7.74 -9.50 4.07
C LYS A 109 -7.85 -9.51 5.61
N ILE A 110 -7.78 -8.34 6.21
CA ILE A 110 -8.17 -8.11 7.60
C ILE A 110 -9.36 -7.16 7.60
N ASP A 111 -10.33 -7.42 8.46
CA ASP A 111 -11.54 -6.61 8.62
C ASP A 111 -11.72 -6.35 10.12
N LEU A 112 -11.57 -5.10 10.52
CA LEU A 112 -11.64 -4.66 11.92
C LEU A 112 -13.01 -4.05 12.27
N ASP A 113 -14.05 -4.41 11.52
CA ASP A 113 -15.47 -4.11 11.82
C ASP A 113 -15.72 -2.62 12.18
N GLY A 114 -15.31 -1.72 11.28
CA GLY A 114 -15.54 -0.29 11.44
C GLY A 114 -14.47 0.45 12.26
N GLU A 115 -13.40 -0.20 12.70
CA GLU A 115 -12.25 0.48 13.30
C GLU A 115 -11.32 1.06 12.24
N GLU A 116 -11.27 2.38 12.16
CA GLU A 116 -10.45 3.11 11.19
C GLU A 116 -8.98 2.67 11.24
N ILE A 117 -8.45 2.27 10.08
CA ILE A 117 -7.01 2.03 9.91
C ILE A 117 -6.32 3.38 9.76
N LEU A 118 -5.37 3.63 10.65
CA LEU A 118 -4.58 4.87 10.68
C LEU A 118 -3.29 4.73 9.87
N SER A 119 -2.70 3.54 9.86
CA SER A 119 -1.50 3.24 9.09
C SER A 119 -1.41 1.75 8.81
N VAL A 120 -0.89 1.40 7.64
CA VAL A 120 -0.45 0.03 7.33
C VAL A 120 1.07 -0.02 7.27
N GLY A 121 1.66 -1.22 7.22
CA GLY A 121 3.04 -1.38 6.80
C GLY A 121 3.60 -2.78 6.81
N TRP A 122 4.89 -2.87 6.49
CA TRP A 122 5.59 -4.13 6.20
C TRP A 122 6.60 -4.48 7.28
N LEU A 123 6.60 -5.74 7.71
CA LEU A 123 7.65 -6.30 8.55
C LEU A 123 8.92 -6.47 7.72
N HIS A 124 10.04 -5.96 8.23
CA HIS A 124 11.31 -6.02 7.51
C HIS A 124 12.01 -7.38 7.72
N ASN A 125 12.60 -7.89 6.66
CA ASN A 125 13.35 -9.15 6.68
C ASN A 125 14.80 -9.02 7.18
N GLY A 126 15.20 -7.85 7.66
CA GLY A 126 16.57 -7.61 8.15
C GLY A 126 17.59 -7.26 7.05
N ALA A 127 17.15 -7.01 5.81
CA ALA A 127 18.01 -6.48 4.74
C ALA A 127 17.64 -5.01 4.43
N ARG A 128 18.63 -4.11 4.51
CA ARG A 128 18.48 -2.69 4.18
C ARG A 128 19.61 -2.27 3.26
N MET A 129 19.26 -1.61 2.16
CA MET A 129 20.22 -0.94 1.30
C MET A 129 20.60 0.38 1.95
N ILE A 130 21.90 0.61 2.13
CA ILE A 130 22.46 1.86 2.62
C ILE A 130 23.19 2.52 1.45
N PHE A 131 23.00 3.83 1.29
CA PHE A 131 23.78 4.62 0.35
C PHE A 131 25.10 5.05 1.01
N LEU A 132 26.22 4.73 0.37
CA LEU A 132 27.56 5.05 0.84
C LEU A 132 28.02 6.36 0.20
N PHE A 133 27.95 7.46 0.95
CA PHE A 133 28.37 8.79 0.49
C PHE A 133 29.85 8.81 0.03
N ASP A 134 30.71 8.08 0.73
CA ASP A 134 32.14 7.98 0.39
C ASP A 134 32.42 7.32 -0.97
N LYS A 135 31.42 6.62 -1.51
CA LYS A 135 31.49 5.95 -2.82
C LYS A 135 30.65 6.67 -3.89
N MET A 136 30.21 7.90 -3.65
CA MET A 136 29.38 8.65 -4.60
C MET A 136 30.06 8.84 -5.97
N GLU A 137 31.40 8.88 -6.00
CA GLU A 137 32.20 9.03 -7.21
C GLU A 137 32.49 7.70 -7.92
N SER A 138 32.10 6.56 -7.35
CA SER A 138 32.29 5.25 -8.01
C SER A 138 31.60 5.23 -9.37
N MET A 139 32.33 4.80 -10.41
CA MET A 139 31.79 4.66 -11.77
C MET A 139 30.65 3.62 -11.81
N ASN A 140 30.75 2.58 -10.98
CA ASN A 140 29.70 1.59 -10.86
C ASN A 140 28.67 2.02 -9.79
N ILE A 141 27.40 2.09 -10.19
CA ILE A 141 26.30 2.47 -9.31
C ILE A 141 26.10 1.46 -8.17
N SER A 142 26.36 0.16 -8.40
CA SER A 142 26.19 -0.85 -7.36
C SER A 142 27.11 -0.61 -6.17
N ASP A 143 28.30 -0.05 -6.41
CA ASP A 143 29.31 0.15 -5.38
C ASP A 143 28.94 1.30 -4.44
N LYS A 144 28.03 2.17 -4.88
CA LYS A 144 27.46 3.27 -4.08
C LYS A 144 26.48 2.78 -3.02
N PHE A 145 26.09 1.51 -3.05
CA PHE A 145 25.16 0.93 -2.11
C PHE A 145 25.76 -0.28 -1.39
N ASP A 146 25.43 -0.42 -0.12
CA ASP A 146 25.79 -1.59 0.68
C ASP A 146 24.56 -2.27 1.28
N ARG A 147 24.65 -3.58 1.47
CA ARG A 147 23.62 -4.40 2.10
C ARG A 147 23.95 -4.60 3.56
N SER A 148 23.41 -3.72 4.39
CA SER A 148 23.47 -3.90 5.85
C SER A 148 22.52 -5.01 6.31
N LYS A 149 23.01 -5.87 7.19
CA LYS A 149 22.19 -6.87 7.89
C LYS A 149 21.80 -6.33 9.25
N PHE A 150 20.51 -6.41 9.55
CA PHE A 150 19.95 -6.12 10.87
C PHE A 150 18.97 -7.22 11.26
N ARG A 151 18.57 -7.24 12.52
CA ARG A 151 17.60 -8.23 12.98
C ARG A 151 16.25 -8.01 12.29
N PRO A 152 15.62 -9.05 11.69
CA PRO A 152 14.27 -8.97 11.15
C PRO A 152 13.24 -8.55 12.21
N SER A 153 12.09 -8.00 11.79
CA SER A 153 11.04 -7.59 12.74
C SER A 153 10.46 -8.81 13.47
N VAL A 154 10.30 -9.90 12.72
CA VAL A 154 9.78 -11.18 13.22
C VAL A 154 10.65 -12.30 12.65
N MET A 155 10.97 -13.27 13.49
CA MET A 155 11.70 -14.48 13.11
C MET A 155 10.87 -15.71 13.45
N GLN A 156 10.87 -16.69 12.56
CA GLN A 156 10.31 -18.00 12.83
C GLN A 156 11.24 -18.79 13.75
N HIS A 157 10.73 -19.89 14.31
CA HIS A 157 11.56 -20.88 14.95
C HIS A 157 12.70 -21.31 14.01
N GLY A 158 13.95 -21.28 14.50
CA GLY A 158 15.14 -21.49 13.68
C GLY A 158 15.75 -20.22 13.07
N GLY A 159 15.32 -19.02 13.48
CA GLY A 159 15.99 -17.75 13.17
C GLY A 159 15.78 -17.23 11.74
N LYS A 160 14.84 -17.82 10.99
CA LYS A 160 14.52 -17.35 9.63
C LYS A 160 13.63 -16.11 9.69
N PRO A 161 13.92 -15.04 8.93
CA PRO A 161 13.03 -13.88 8.82
C PRO A 161 11.62 -14.29 8.38
N MET A 162 10.59 -13.76 9.03
CA MET A 162 9.20 -13.91 8.60
C MET A 162 8.72 -12.60 7.98
N GLY A 163 8.21 -12.66 6.76
CA GLY A 163 7.50 -11.54 6.14
C GLY A 163 6.10 -11.39 6.71
N GLY A 164 5.57 -10.18 6.70
CA GLY A 164 4.21 -9.91 7.11
C GLY A 164 3.84 -8.45 6.98
N ILE A 165 2.58 -8.18 7.28
CA ILE A 165 1.97 -6.85 7.23
C ILE A 165 1.50 -6.54 8.64
N TYR A 166 1.62 -5.29 9.06
CA TYR A 166 0.98 -4.77 10.26
C TYR A 166 0.00 -3.66 9.87
N CYS A 167 -1.02 -3.46 10.69
CA CYS A 167 -1.88 -2.30 10.61
C CYS A 167 -2.07 -1.72 12.01
N CYS A 168 -2.11 -0.40 12.10
CA CYS A 168 -2.46 0.34 13.29
C CYS A 168 -3.88 0.88 13.08
N HIS A 169 -4.77 0.59 14.01
CA HIS A 169 -6.17 0.98 13.94
C HIS A 169 -6.56 1.77 15.19
N ARG A 170 -7.65 2.52 15.09
CA ARG A 170 -8.23 3.25 16.21
C ARG A 170 -9.07 2.28 17.05
N ASP A 171 -8.57 1.93 18.23
CA ASP A 171 -9.31 1.12 19.22
C ASP A 171 -10.57 1.88 19.69
N ARG A 172 -11.74 1.22 19.58
CA ARG A 172 -13.03 1.77 19.99
C ARG A 172 -13.44 1.43 21.45
N ALA A 173 -12.55 0.90 22.28
CA ALA A 173 -12.89 0.45 23.63
C ALA A 173 -12.77 1.52 24.73
N ARG A 174 -13.83 2.33 24.91
CA ARG A 174 -14.33 2.78 26.25
C ARG A 174 -15.85 3.00 26.24
N GLY A 175 -16.61 1.93 25.96
CA GLY A 175 -18.07 2.04 26.01
C GLY A 175 -18.88 0.76 25.79
N ARG A 176 -18.42 -0.44 26.17
CA ARG A 176 -19.28 -1.57 26.57
C ARG A 176 -18.45 -2.77 27.05
N SER A 177 -19.06 -3.49 27.97
CA SER A 177 -18.53 -4.53 28.85
C SER A 177 -17.84 -5.69 28.14
N SER A 178 -16.77 -6.16 28.78
CA SER A 178 -16.13 -7.45 28.60
C SER A 178 -17.11 -8.62 28.45
N SER A 179 -16.89 -9.45 27.43
CA SER A 179 -17.17 -10.88 27.51
C SER A 179 -16.05 -11.64 26.82
N ALA A 180 -15.30 -12.37 27.63
CA ALA A 180 -14.26 -13.30 27.22
C ALA A 180 -14.87 -14.44 26.37
N GLY A 181 -14.22 -14.78 25.26
CA GLY A 181 -14.44 -16.01 24.51
C GLY A 181 -13.09 -16.71 24.37
N GLY A 182 -12.92 -17.80 25.11
CA GLY A 182 -11.72 -18.63 25.12
C GLY A 182 -11.56 -19.45 23.84
N TRP A 183 -10.34 -19.98 23.68
CA TRP A 183 -9.90 -20.92 22.67
C TRP A 183 -10.75 -22.19 22.59
#